data_AF-A0A963Q4W8-F1
#
_entry.id   AF-A0A963Q4W8-F1
#
_cell.length_a   1.000
_cell.length_b   1.000
_cell.length_c   1.000
_cell.angle_alpha   90.00
_cell.angle_beta   90.00
_cell.angle_gamma   90.00
#
_symmetry.space_group_name_H-M   'P 1'
#
loop_
_entity.id
_entity.type
_entity.pdbx_description
1 polymer ?
#
loop_
_entity_poly.entity_id
_entity_poly.type
_entity_poly.pdbx_seq_one_letter_code
_entity_poly.pdbx_strand_id
1 'polypeptide(L)'
;LRQQVGVGNTSLVDRLMMAPPAGDGEIALADGEITLADGRLVSQRMHPVSDGAHGGGGCIWLHQDITLDRQTQQRARLALVDPLTELLNRRG
;
A
#
# COMPACT_ATOMS: atom_id res chain seq x y z
N LEU A 1 -25.61 6.73 17.81
CA LEU A 1 -24.67 5.60 17.66
C LEU A 1 -24.62 5.19 16.19
N ARG A 2 -23.82 5.90 15.39
CA ARG A 2 -23.60 5.65 13.96
C ARG A 2 -22.20 5.04 13.82
N GLN A 3 -22.11 3.75 13.52
CA GLN A 3 -20.89 3.19 12.94
C GLN A 3 -21.05 3.23 11.43
N GLN A 4 -20.40 4.21 10.80
CA GLN A 4 -20.04 4.16 9.39
C GLN A 4 -18.52 3.97 9.35
N VAL A 5 -18.08 2.71 9.21
CA VAL A 5 -16.73 2.39 8.74
C VAL A 5 -16.90 1.96 7.29
N GLY A 6 -16.91 2.95 6.40
CA GLY A 6 -16.65 2.71 5.00
C GLY A 6 -15.15 2.74 4.80
N VAL A 7 -14.59 1.68 4.23
CA VAL A 7 -13.61 1.62 3.14
C VAL A 7 -13.14 0.17 3.08
N GLY A 8 -13.34 -0.46 1.92
CA GLY A 8 -13.17 -1.89 1.72
C GLY A 8 -11.78 -2.39 2.08
N ASN A 9 -11.71 -3.18 3.14
CA ASN A 9 -10.58 -4.04 3.44
C ASN A 9 -10.73 -5.34 2.66
N THR A 10 -10.85 -5.26 1.33
CA THR A 10 -10.57 -6.45 0.51
C THR A 10 -9.08 -6.70 0.66
N SER A 11 -8.75 -7.76 1.41
CA SER A 11 -7.40 -8.27 1.54
C SER A 11 -6.73 -8.22 0.17
N LEU A 12 -5.56 -7.56 0.07
CA LEU A 12 -4.81 -7.49 -1.18
C LEU A 12 -4.51 -8.90 -1.73
N VAL A 13 -4.43 -9.88 -0.82
CA VAL A 13 -4.35 -11.31 -1.12
C VAL A 13 -5.62 -11.81 -1.84
N ASP A 14 -6.82 -11.39 -1.42
CA ASP A 14 -8.08 -11.78 -2.08
C ASP A 14 -8.17 -11.21 -3.50
N ARG A 15 -7.68 -9.98 -3.72
CA ARG A 15 -7.62 -9.40 -5.08
C ARG A 15 -6.59 -10.10 -5.96
N LEU A 16 -5.50 -10.60 -5.38
CA LEU A 16 -4.47 -11.33 -6.13
C LEU A 16 -4.93 -12.73 -6.54
N MET A 17 -5.64 -13.42 -5.64
CA MET A 17 -6.20 -14.76 -5.89
C MET A 17 -7.37 -14.74 -6.89
N MET A 18 -7.99 -13.57 -7.10
CA MET A 18 -9.13 -13.35 -8.02
C MET A 18 -8.73 -12.68 -9.33
N ALA A 19 -7.45 -12.33 -9.51
CA ALA A 19 -6.99 -11.76 -10.77
C ALA A 19 -7.03 -12.86 -11.86
N PRO A 20 -7.76 -12.66 -12.98
CA PRO A 20 -7.69 -13.61 -14.08
C PRO A 20 -6.23 -13.71 -14.54
N PRO A 21 -5.74 -14.89 -14.96
CA PRO A 21 -4.41 -14.99 -15.55
C PRO A 21 -4.42 -14.08 -16.79
N ALA A 22 -3.74 -12.94 -16.69
CA ALA A 22 -3.64 -12.00 -17.79
C ALA A 22 -3.02 -12.76 -18.97
N GLY A 23 -3.82 -12.97 -20.01
CA GLY A 23 -3.32 -13.41 -21.30
C GLY A 23 -2.30 -12.37 -21.77
N ASP A 24 -1.14 -12.87 -22.18
CA ASP A 24 0.02 -12.10 -22.64
C ASP A 24 0.66 -11.13 -21.64
N GLY A 25 1.54 -11.71 -20.81
CA GLY A 25 2.83 -11.09 -20.47
C GLY A 25 2.86 -10.00 -19.41
N GLU A 26 1.73 -9.41 -19.02
CA GLU A 26 1.71 -8.36 -18.00
C GLU A 26 1.25 -8.93 -16.65
N ILE A 27 2.21 -9.44 -15.88
CA ILE A 27 1.94 -9.90 -14.52
C ILE A 27 1.71 -8.67 -13.65
N ALA A 28 0.49 -8.53 -13.11
CA ALA A 28 0.10 -7.39 -12.29
C ALA A 28 1.01 -7.28 -11.05
N LEU A 29 1.84 -6.23 -11.00
CA LEU A 29 2.54 -5.84 -9.79
C LEU A 29 1.51 -5.54 -8.69
N ALA A 30 1.69 -6.16 -7.54
CA ALA A 30 0.85 -5.91 -6.38
C ALA A 30 1.62 -5.00 -5.43
N ASP A 31 1.31 -3.71 -5.49
CA ASP A 31 1.80 -2.70 -4.56
C ASP A 31 0.68 -2.32 -3.60
N GLY A 32 0.97 -2.25 -2.30
CA GLY A 32 0.00 -1.87 -1.29
C GLY A 32 0.61 -1.53 0.05
N GLU A 33 -0.22 -1.01 0.95
CA GLU A 33 0.17 -0.74 2.33
C GLU A 33 -0.67 -1.59 3.27
N ILE A 34 -0.03 -2.13 4.30
CA ILE A 34 -0.68 -2.91 5.34
C ILE A 34 -0.39 -2.32 6.70
N THR A 35 -1.41 -2.28 7.54
CA THR A 35 -1.26 -1.96 8.96
C THR A 35 -1.10 -3.26 9.74
N LEU A 36 0.01 -3.38 10.46
CA LEU A 36 0.27 -4.49 11.36
C LEU A 36 -0.55 -4.36 12.64
N ALA A 37 -0.73 -5.47 13.36
CA ALA A 37 -1.50 -5.48 14.61
C ALA A 37 -0.88 -4.60 15.72
N ASP A 38 0.42 -4.34 15.65
CA ASP A 38 1.14 -3.43 16.55
C ASP A 38 1.04 -1.94 16.13
N GLY A 39 0.30 -1.64 15.06
CA GLY A 39 0.07 -0.29 14.56
C GLY A 39 1.15 0.22 13.60
N ARG A 40 2.18 -0.57 13.28
CA ARG A 40 3.16 -0.21 12.23
C ARG A 40 2.53 -0.27 10.84
N LEU A 41 3.04 0.58 9.95
CA LEU A 41 2.61 0.65 8.56
C LEU A 41 3.74 0.11 7.67
N VAL A 42 3.44 -0.92 6.89
CA VAL A 42 4.40 -1.58 6.00
C VAL A 42 3.93 -1.44 4.55
N SER A 43 4.80 -0.94 3.69
CA SER A 43 4.65 -1.00 2.24
C SER A 43 5.03 -2.40 1.77
N GLN A 44 4.19 -2.99 0.92
CA GLN A 44 4.38 -4.29 0.31
C GLN A 44 4.44 -4.14 -1.20
N ARG A 45 5.42 -4.82 -1.81
CA ARG A 45 5.55 -4.92 -3.26
C ARG A 45 5.83 -6.35 -3.68
N MET A 46 5.09 -6.83 -4.67
CA MET A 46 5.25 -8.15 -5.25
C MET A 46 5.93 -8.08 -6.61
N HIS A 47 6.99 -8.87 -6.79
CA HIS A 47 7.62 -9.10 -8.06
C HIS A 47 7.51 -10.58 -8.44
N PRO A 48 6.87 -10.92 -9.56
CA PRO A 48 6.88 -12.27 -10.07
C PRO A 48 8.27 -12.62 -10.60
N VAL A 49 8.70 -13.86 -10.40
CA VAL A 49 9.96 -14.39 -10.91
C VAL A 49 9.65 -15.68 -11.66
N SER A 50 9.96 -15.69 -12.95
CA SER A 50 9.79 -16.88 -13.80
C SER A 50 11.11 -17.64 -13.88
N ASP A 51 11.12 -18.94 -13.54
CA ASP A 51 12.25 -19.81 -13.89
C ASP A 51 12.12 -20.21 -15.37
N GLY A 52 12.95 -19.57 -16.21
CA GLY A 52 12.88 -19.68 -17.67
C GLY A 52 13.14 -21.07 -18.25
N ALA A 53 13.49 -22.06 -17.43
CA ALA A 53 13.79 -23.42 -17.90
C ALA A 53 12.76 -24.48 -17.52
N HIS A 54 11.99 -24.34 -16.43
CA HIS A 54 11.23 -25.45 -15.85
C HIS A 54 9.76 -25.14 -15.51
N GLY A 55 9.21 -24.01 -15.97
CA GLY A 55 7.80 -23.68 -15.74
C GLY A 55 7.45 -23.44 -14.26
N GLY A 56 8.45 -23.39 -13.38
CA GLY A 56 8.32 -22.98 -11.99
C GLY A 56 8.33 -21.45 -11.91
N GLY A 57 7.19 -20.85 -11.63
CA GLY A 57 7.09 -19.43 -11.28
C GLY A 57 7.06 -19.25 -9.76
N GLY A 58 7.67 -18.18 -9.27
CA GLY A 58 7.59 -17.73 -7.89
C GLY A 58 7.25 -16.25 -7.81
N CYS A 59 7.17 -15.72 -6.59
CA CYS A 59 7.09 -14.29 -6.35
C CYS A 59 8.01 -13.88 -5.20
N ILE A 60 8.64 -12.72 -5.34
CA ILE A 60 9.40 -12.05 -4.30
C ILE A 60 8.52 -10.96 -3.73
N TRP A 61 8.37 -10.94 -2.41
CA TRP A 61 7.69 -9.87 -1.71
C TRP A 61 8.69 -9.01 -0.95
N LEU A 62 8.71 -7.71 -1.26
CA LEU A 62 9.46 -6.74 -0.49
C LEU A 62 8.52 -6.07 0.50
N HIS A 63 8.96 -6.04 1.76
CA HIS A 63 8.26 -5.41 2.86
C HIS A 63 9.15 -4.30 3.41
N GLN A 64 8.65 -3.07 3.41
CA GLN A 64 9.34 -1.93 3.97
C GLN A 64 8.49 -1.31 5.07
N ASP A 65 9.04 -1.19 6.26
CA ASP A 65 8.42 -0.38 7.32
C ASP A 65 8.51 1.10 6.91
N ILE A 66 7.35 1.71 6.69
CA ILE A 66 7.21 3.11 6.28
C ILE A 66 6.58 3.97 7.39
N THR A 67 6.50 3.43 8.60
CA THR A 67 5.83 4.09 9.73
C THR A 67 6.40 5.47 9.99
N LEU A 68 7.74 5.57 10.06
CA LEU A 68 8.43 6.84 10.33
C LEU A 68 8.28 7.84 9.19
N ASP A 69 8.43 7.39 7.94
CA ASP A 69 8.28 8.24 6.76
C ASP A 69 6.87 8.84 6.69
N ARG A 70 5.84 8.00 6.90
CA ARG A 70 4.44 8.43 6.89
C ARG A 70 4.12 9.40 8.02
N GLN A 71 4.62 9.15 9.23
CA GLN A 71 4.49 10.11 10.34
C GLN A 71 5.18 11.43 10.05
N THR A 72 6.37 11.39 9.44
CA THR A 72 7.14 12.60 9.11
C THR A 72 6.43 13.41 8.03
N GLN A 73 5.94 12.75 6.98
CA GLN A 73 5.12 13.37 5.93
C GLN A 73 3.88 14.04 6.51
N GLN A 74 3.19 13.37 7.44
CA GLN A 74 2.01 13.93 8.10
C GLN A 74 2.36 15.17 8.93
N ARG A 75 3.44 15.13 9.71
CA ARG A 75 3.91 16.30 10.49
C ARG A 75 4.28 17.46 9.58
N ALA A 76 4.99 17.20 8.49
CA ALA A 76 5.35 18.22 7.51
C ALA A 76 4.11 18.85 6.87
N ARG A 77 3.10 18.03 6.51
CA ARG A 77 1.82 18.50 5.98
C ARG A 77 1.13 19.43 6.97
N LEU A 78 1.01 19.03 8.24
CA LEU A 78 0.36 19.83 9.28
C LEU A 78 1.11 21.14 9.58
N ALA A 79 2.43 21.16 9.45
CA ALA A 79 3.20 22.39 9.57
C ALA A 79 2.99 23.35 8.39
N LEU A 80 2.71 22.81 7.20
CA LEU A 80 2.54 23.58 5.96
C LEU A 80 1.10 24.05 5.74
N VAL A 81 0.12 23.21 6.05
CA VAL A 81 -1.28 23.36 5.65
C VAL A 81 -2.19 23.26 6.87
N ASP A 82 -3.18 24.15 6.96
CA ASP A 82 -4.22 24.09 7.97
C ASP A 82 -5.19 22.93 7.64
N PRO A 83 -5.42 21.99 8.56
CA PRO A 83 -6.19 20.78 8.28
C PRO A 83 -7.70 21.02 8.10
N LEU A 84 -8.22 22.18 8.52
CA LEU A 84 -9.64 22.52 8.38
C LEU A 84 -9.93 23.19 7.03
N THR A 85 -8.99 23.97 6.52
CA THR A 85 -9.17 24.81 5.33
C THR A 85 -8.41 24.31 4.11
N GLU A 86 -7.45 23.39 4.28
CA GLU A 86 -6.48 22.96 3.27
C GLU A 86 -5.66 24.11 2.65
N LEU A 87 -5.69 25.29 3.26
CA LEU A 87 -4.89 26.43 2.86
C LEU A 87 -3.52 26.40 3.55
N LEU A 88 -2.53 27.04 2.93
CA LEU A 88 -1.23 27.23 3.55
C LEU A 88 -1.37 27.98 4.87
N ASN A 89 -0.68 27.48 5.90
CA ASN A 89 -0.56 28.18 7.17
C ASN A 89 0.12 29.53 6.92
N ARG A 90 -0.53 30.62 7.38
CA ARG A 90 0.06 31.95 7.29
C ARG A 90 1.28 32.00 8.21
N ARG A 91 2.47 31.99 7.61
CA ARG A 91 3.72 32.30 8.31
C ARG A 91 3.79 33.83 8.38
N GLY A 92 3.31 34.39 9.48
CA GLY A 92 3.50 35.80 9.81
C GLY A 92 4.95 36.09 10.15
#